data_AF-A0AB35U8T4-F1
#
_entry.id   AF-A0AB35U8T4-F1
#
_cell.length_a   1.000
_cell.length_b   1.000
_cell.length_c   1.000
_cell.angle_alpha   90.00
_cell.angle_beta   90.00
_cell.angle_gamma   90.00
#
_symmetry.space_group_name_H-M   'P 1'
#
loop_
_entity.id
_entity.type
_entity.pdbx_description
1 polymer ?
#
loop_
_entity_poly.entity_id
_entity_poly.type
_entity_poly.pdbx_seq_one_letter_code
_entity_poly.pdbx_strand_id
1 'polypeptide(L)'
;MDRVWIFNALQLAATGYAFWRGGAPERLTGLALLLAALATRMFHQLGAGEFVDVEIGIMTVDIVLLGVMIAITLHADRFWPAWVTALHALGTGAHLARAINPDVIRLAYAVLSVMWSYPIVLLLAVGTMRHARRVRSRGWDLDWSRQDPTLP
;
A
#
# COMPACT_ATOMS: atom_id res chain seq x y z
N MET A 1 -16.05 9.94 -11.55
CA MET A 1 -14.99 9.29 -12.34
C MET A 1 -13.62 9.91 -12.06
N ASP A 2 -13.56 11.23 -11.89
CA ASP A 2 -12.30 11.99 -11.73
C ASP A 2 -11.41 11.52 -10.57
N ARG A 3 -12.00 11.20 -9.41
CA ARG A 3 -11.26 10.74 -8.22
C ARG A 3 -10.41 9.47 -8.46
N VAL A 4 -10.90 8.55 -9.30
CA VAL A 4 -10.21 7.29 -9.58
C VAL A 4 -8.97 7.54 -10.44
N TRP A 5 -9.11 8.38 -11.48
CA TRP A 5 -8.01 8.78 -12.35
C TRP A 5 -6.93 9.56 -11.58
N ILE A 6 -7.35 10.47 -10.70
CA ILE A 6 -6.43 11.21 -9.83
C ILE A 6 -5.66 10.25 -8.93
N PHE A 7 -6.34 9.34 -8.24
CA PHE A 7 -5.69 8.38 -7.37
C PHE A 7 -4.69 7.49 -8.14
N ASN A 8 -5.08 7.00 -9.32
CA ASN A 8 -4.23 6.17 -10.16
C ASN A 8 -2.97 6.92 -10.62
N ALA A 9 -3.12 8.19 -11.00
CA ALA A 9 -1.98 9.04 -11.37
C ALA A 9 -1.04 9.27 -10.19
N LEU A 10 -1.59 9.52 -8.99
CA LEU A 10 -0.80 9.67 -7.75
C LEU A 10 -0.06 8.37 -7.40
N GLN A 11 -0.72 7.22 -7.47
CA GLN A 11 -0.10 5.91 -7.23
C GLN A 11 1.04 5.66 -8.22
N LEU A 12 0.81 5.87 -9.52
CA LEU A 12 1.84 5.69 -10.55
C LEU A 12 3.03 6.64 -10.35
N ALA A 13 2.75 7.91 -10.04
CA ALA A 13 3.79 8.90 -9.77
C ALA A 13 4.61 8.52 -8.52
N ALA A 14 3.96 8.10 -7.43
CA ALA A 14 4.63 7.68 -6.20
C ALA A 14 5.46 6.41 -6.40
N THR A 15 4.91 5.40 -7.09
CA THR A 15 5.64 4.18 -7.44
C THR A 15 6.82 4.51 -8.36
N GLY A 16 6.64 5.32 -9.40
CA GLY A 16 7.73 5.76 -10.27
C GLY A 16 8.82 6.53 -9.51
N TYR A 17 8.42 7.41 -8.58
CA TYR A 17 9.34 8.12 -7.71
C TYR A 17 10.14 7.17 -6.80
N ALA A 18 9.48 6.15 -6.24
CA ALA A 18 10.13 5.10 -5.45
C ALA A 18 11.15 4.30 -6.27
N PHE A 19 10.85 3.98 -7.54
CA PHE A 19 11.81 3.34 -8.44
C PHE A 19 12.99 4.25 -8.80
N TRP A 20 12.74 5.54 -8.99
CA TRP A 20 13.80 6.48 -9.37
C TRP A 20 14.71 6.87 -8.20
N ARG A 21 14.15 7.03 -7.00
CA ARG A 21 14.84 7.67 -5.85
C ARG A 21 14.78 6.89 -4.56
N GLY A 22 14.05 5.79 -4.50
CA GLY A 22 13.88 4.96 -3.30
C GLY A 22 14.89 3.82 -3.21
N GLY A 23 15.01 3.27 -2.00
CA GLY A 23 15.74 2.06 -1.70
C GLY A 23 14.87 0.82 -1.90
N ALA A 24 15.37 -0.36 -1.55
CA ALA A 24 14.62 -1.60 -1.73
C ALA A 24 13.24 -1.59 -1.03
N PRO A 25 13.07 -1.09 0.21
CA PRO A 25 11.75 -1.01 0.85
C PRO A 25 10.75 -0.13 0.09
N GLU A 26 11.15 1.07 -0.36
CA GLU A 26 10.24 1.94 -1.13
C GLU A 26 9.82 1.31 -2.45
N ARG A 27 10.78 0.70 -3.18
CA ARG A 27 10.50 0.05 -4.47
C ARG A 27 9.54 -1.13 -4.30
N LEU A 28 9.78 -1.96 -3.30
CA LEU A 28 8.93 -3.13 -3.02
C LEU A 28 7.54 -2.70 -2.54
N THR A 29 7.43 -1.67 -1.70
CA THR A 29 6.12 -1.11 -1.33
C THR A 29 5.38 -0.55 -2.53
N GLY A 30 6.06 0.26 -3.36
CA GLY A 30 5.46 0.84 -4.57
C GLY A 30 5.01 -0.21 -5.58
N LEU A 31 5.79 -1.29 -5.75
CA LEU A 31 5.45 -2.42 -6.61
C LEU A 31 4.27 -3.22 -6.06
N ALA A 32 4.29 -3.55 -4.77
CA ALA A 32 3.23 -4.32 -4.12
C ALA A 32 1.88 -3.59 -4.21
N LEU A 33 1.86 -2.28 -3.93
CA LEU A 33 0.66 -1.44 -4.08
C LEU A 33 0.15 -1.41 -5.52
N LEU A 34 1.05 -1.29 -6.50
CA LEU A 34 0.67 -1.26 -7.91
C LEU A 34 0.07 -2.60 -8.36
N LEU A 35 0.69 -3.72 -7.99
CA LEU A 35 0.19 -5.07 -8.31
C LEU A 35 -1.16 -5.34 -7.66
N ALA A 36 -1.34 -4.96 -6.40
CA ALA A 36 -2.62 -5.07 -5.72
C ALA A 36 -3.71 -4.25 -6.42
N ALA A 37 -3.41 -2.99 -6.79
CA ALA A 37 -4.36 -2.15 -7.52
C ALA A 37 -4.76 -2.75 -8.89
N LEU A 38 -3.83 -3.38 -9.60
CA LEU A 38 -4.13 -4.08 -10.85
C LEU A 38 -5.00 -5.32 -10.62
N ALA A 39 -4.66 -6.14 -9.61
CA ALA A 39 -5.43 -7.32 -9.26
C ALA A 39 -6.87 -6.97 -8.85
N THR A 40 -7.04 -5.94 -8.02
CA THR A 40 -8.37 -5.43 -7.61
C THR A 40 -9.19 -4.98 -8.82
N ARG A 41 -8.59 -4.26 -9.78
CA ARG A 41 -9.28 -3.88 -11.02
C ARG A 41 -9.71 -5.07 -11.86
N MET A 42 -8.88 -6.11 -11.96
CA MET A 42 -9.24 -7.33 -12.67
C MET A 42 -10.44 -8.01 -12.01
N PHE A 43 -10.46 -8.11 -10.68
CA PHE A 43 -11.61 -8.66 -9.94
C PHE A 43 -12.88 -7.84 -10.13
N HIS A 44 -12.80 -6.51 -10.10
CA HIS A 44 -13.96 -5.65 -10.39
C HIS A 44 -14.51 -5.85 -11.81
N GLN A 45 -13.65 -6.07 -12.81
CA GLN A 45 -14.09 -6.32 -14.19
C GLN A 45 -14.76 -7.68 -14.38
N LEU A 46 -14.45 -8.66 -13.54
CA LEU A 46 -14.96 -10.03 -13.62
C LEU A 46 -16.24 -10.26 -12.78
N GLY A 47 -16.57 -9.35 -11.85
CA GLY A 47 -17.68 -9.50 -10.90
C GLY A 47 -18.99 -8.83 -11.29
N ALA A 48 -20.10 -9.30 -10.72
CA ALA A 48 -21.43 -8.70 -10.86
C ALA A 48 -21.70 -7.69 -9.73
N GLY A 49 -21.40 -6.42 -9.95
CA GLY A 49 -21.79 -5.28 -9.09
C GLY A 49 -20.82 -4.93 -7.96
N GLU A 50 -20.30 -3.70 -7.96
CA GLU A 50 -19.41 -3.19 -6.91
C GLU A 50 -20.14 -3.04 -5.56
N PHE A 51 -19.49 -3.45 -4.47
CA PHE A 51 -19.94 -3.23 -3.09
C PHE A 51 -21.33 -3.80 -2.72
N VAL A 52 -21.84 -4.79 -3.47
CA VAL A 52 -23.12 -5.47 -3.17
C VAL A 52 -22.91 -6.58 -2.13
N ASP A 53 -21.93 -7.44 -2.37
CA ASP A 53 -21.54 -8.55 -1.50
C ASP A 53 -20.07 -8.42 -1.05
N VAL A 54 -19.63 -9.33 -0.18
CA VAL A 54 -18.21 -9.46 0.15
C VAL A 54 -17.46 -9.83 -1.13
N GLU A 55 -16.64 -8.91 -1.62
CA GLU A 55 -15.76 -9.14 -2.77
C GLU A 55 -14.59 -10.01 -2.33
N ILE A 56 -14.80 -11.33 -2.20
CA ILE A 56 -13.82 -12.31 -1.69
C ILE A 56 -12.48 -12.20 -2.43
N GLY A 57 -12.51 -11.95 -3.75
CA GLY A 57 -11.30 -11.74 -4.55
C GLY A 57 -10.50 -10.52 -4.08
N ILE A 58 -11.17 -9.42 -3.78
CA ILE A 58 -10.53 -8.17 -3.33
C ILE A 58 -10.05 -8.30 -1.89
N MET A 59 -10.83 -8.94 -1.01
CA MET A 59 -10.39 -9.29 0.34
C MET A 59 -9.12 -10.14 0.31
N THR A 60 -9.02 -11.09 -0.63
CA THR A 60 -7.83 -11.92 -0.80
C THR A 60 -6.62 -11.09 -1.23
N VAL A 61 -6.80 -10.16 -2.17
CA VAL A 61 -5.73 -9.22 -2.57
C VAL A 61 -5.26 -8.38 -1.39
N ASP A 62 -6.18 -7.86 -0.58
CA ASP A 62 -5.86 -7.04 0.59
C ASP A 62 -5.11 -7.82 1.67
N ILE A 63 -5.50 -9.06 1.96
CA ILE A 63 -4.80 -9.94 2.91
C ILE A 63 -3.39 -10.27 2.43
N VAL A 64 -3.22 -10.58 1.14
CA VAL A 64 -1.89 -10.85 0.57
C VAL A 64 -1.02 -9.60 0.64
N LEU A 65 -1.55 -8.45 0.24
CA LEU A 65 -0.84 -7.17 0.33
C LEU A 65 -0.47 -6.84 1.78
N LEU A 66 -1.36 -7.10 2.74
CA LEU A 66 -1.09 -6.92 4.17
C LEU A 66 0.08 -7.79 4.63
N GLY A 67 0.13 -9.05 4.23
CA GLY A 67 1.26 -9.95 4.50
C GLY A 67 2.58 -9.41 3.94
N VAL A 68 2.58 -8.89 2.70
CA VAL A 68 3.76 -8.25 2.10
C VAL A 68 4.16 -7.00 2.87
N MET A 69 3.21 -6.15 3.28
CA MET A 69 3.50 -4.94 4.06
C MET A 69 4.08 -5.28 5.44
N ILE A 70 3.57 -6.31 6.11
CA ILE A 70 4.14 -6.81 7.36
C ILE A 70 5.58 -7.27 7.14
N ALA A 71 5.83 -8.07 6.10
CA ALA A 71 7.17 -8.55 5.79
C ALA A 71 8.15 -7.39 5.55
N ILE A 72 7.77 -6.38 4.77
CA ILE A 72 8.61 -5.18 4.55
C ILE A 72 8.85 -4.45 5.87
N THR A 73 7.81 -4.21 6.66
CA THR A 73 7.91 -3.49 7.96
C THR A 73 8.86 -4.18 8.94
N LEU A 74 8.84 -5.52 9.00
CA LEU A 74 9.70 -6.27 9.91
C LEU A 74 11.18 -6.25 9.52
N HIS A 75 11.50 -6.00 8.25
CA HIS A 75 12.87 -6.06 7.74
C HIS A 75 13.47 -4.68 7.44
N ALA A 76 12.65 -3.68 7.13
CA ALA A 76 13.14 -2.37 6.69
C ALA A 76 13.81 -1.59 7.83
N ASP A 77 14.91 -0.87 7.54
CA ASP A 77 15.61 -0.01 8.51
C ASP A 77 14.92 1.37 8.71
N ARG A 78 13.60 1.40 8.58
CA ARG A 78 12.83 2.65 8.58
C ARG A 78 11.44 2.41 9.13
N PHE A 79 10.92 3.36 9.90
CA PHE A 79 9.64 3.22 10.59
C PHE A 79 8.41 3.49 9.72
N TRP A 80 8.55 4.22 8.60
CA TRP A 80 7.40 4.62 7.78
C TRP A 80 6.56 3.46 7.19
N PRO A 81 7.12 2.29 6.83
CA PRO A 81 6.34 1.14 6.38
C PRO A 81 5.34 0.64 7.43
N ALA A 82 5.64 0.78 8.73
CA ALA A 82 4.72 0.39 9.80
C ALA A 82 3.41 1.18 9.74
N TRP A 83 3.46 2.47 9.40
CA TRP A 83 2.26 3.27 9.18
C TRP A 83 1.46 2.78 7.97
N VAL A 84 2.14 2.40 6.89
CA VAL A 84 1.47 1.82 5.70
C VAL A 84 0.80 0.49 6.06
N THR A 85 1.48 -0.38 6.79
CA THR A 85 0.90 -1.64 7.28
C THR A 85 -0.34 -1.40 8.12
N ALA A 86 -0.28 -0.47 9.08
CA ALA A 86 -1.41 -0.16 9.97
C ALA A 86 -2.62 0.39 9.19
N LEU A 87 -2.40 1.35 8.29
CA LEU A 87 -3.47 1.93 7.47
C LEU A 87 -4.08 0.89 6.52
N HIS A 88 -3.25 0.05 5.91
CA HIS A 88 -3.73 -1.03 5.03
C HIS A 88 -4.52 -2.09 5.82
N ALA A 89 -4.11 -2.39 7.05
CA ALA A 89 -4.85 -3.28 7.95
C ALA A 89 -6.24 -2.72 8.31
N LEU A 90 -6.39 -1.40 8.48
CA LEU A 90 -7.70 -0.77 8.70
C LEU A 90 -8.64 -0.96 7.50
N GLY A 91 -8.14 -0.78 6.28
CA GLY A 91 -8.90 -1.04 5.05
C GLY A 91 -9.28 -2.52 4.91
N THR A 92 -8.31 -3.41 5.13
CA THR A 92 -8.54 -4.87 5.13
C THR A 92 -9.58 -5.28 6.18
N GLY A 93 -9.55 -4.65 7.35
CA GLY A 93 -10.51 -4.87 8.44
C GLY A 93 -11.95 -4.49 8.07
N ALA A 94 -12.16 -3.55 7.15
CA ALA A 94 -13.50 -3.20 6.67
C ALA A 94 -14.14 -4.37 5.89
N HIS A 95 -13.35 -5.11 5.10
CA HIS A 95 -13.81 -6.33 4.43
C HIS A 95 -14.17 -7.43 5.44
N LEU A 96 -13.34 -7.63 6.47
CA LEU A 96 -13.62 -8.60 7.52
C LEU A 96 -14.88 -8.25 8.31
N ALA A 97 -15.07 -6.97 8.65
CA ALA A 97 -16.26 -6.50 9.35
C ALA A 97 -17.54 -6.75 8.52
N ARG A 98 -17.50 -6.49 7.21
CA ARG A 98 -18.61 -6.76 6.29
C ARG A 98 -18.87 -8.27 6.12
N ALA A 99 -17.82 -9.10 6.16
CA ALA A 99 -17.94 -10.55 6.08
C ALA A 99 -18.57 -11.17 7.34
N ILE A 100 -18.27 -10.62 8.51
CA ILE A 100 -18.85 -11.07 9.79
C ILE A 100 -20.29 -10.54 9.95
N ASN A 101 -20.53 -9.29 9.55
CA ASN A 101 -21.83 -8.64 9.65
C ASN A 101 -22.25 -8.04 8.30
N PRO A 102 -23.10 -8.75 7.54
CA PRO A 102 -23.64 -8.27 6.26
C PRO A 102 -24.51 -7.00 6.36
N ASP A 103 -24.95 -6.62 7.57
CA ASP A 103 -25.79 -5.44 7.80
C ASP A 103 -24.96 -4.15 8.02
N VAL A 104 -23.62 -4.23 7.93
CA VAL A 104 -22.76 -3.03 7.96
C VAL A 104 -23.21 -2.03 6.91
N ILE A 105 -23.40 -0.77 7.32
CA ILE A 105 -23.85 0.32 6.44
C ILE A 105 -22.95 0.40 5.20
N ARG A 106 -23.55 0.24 4.01
CA ARG A 106 -22.84 0.19 2.72
C ARG A 106 -21.91 1.39 2.50
N LEU A 107 -22.35 2.59 2.89
CA LEU A 107 -21.53 3.81 2.79
C LEU A 107 -20.29 3.73 3.69
N ALA A 108 -20.44 3.26 4.93
CA ALA A 108 -19.32 3.12 5.86
C ALA A 108 -18.31 2.09 5.35
N TYR A 109 -18.78 0.96 4.82
CA TYR A 109 -17.94 -0.04 4.17
C TYR A 109 -17.16 0.56 2.98
N ALA A 110 -17.83 1.19 2.03
CA ALA A 110 -17.19 1.77 0.85
C ALA A 110 -16.16 2.86 1.20
N VAL A 111 -16.46 3.68 2.21
CA VAL A 111 -15.59 4.77 2.66
C VAL A 111 -14.36 4.22 3.40
N LEU A 112 -14.53 3.28 4.33
CA LEU A 112 -13.43 2.68 5.08
C LEU A 112 -12.53 1.78 4.23
N SER A 113 -13.06 1.10 3.21
CA SER A 113 -12.25 0.27 2.31
C SER A 113 -11.31 1.09 1.42
N VAL A 114 -11.63 2.35 1.09
CA VAL A 114 -10.88 3.13 0.09
C VAL A 114 -10.14 4.33 0.67
N MET A 115 -10.60 4.92 1.78
CA MET A 115 -10.03 6.18 2.28
C MET A 115 -8.53 6.09 2.60
N TRP A 116 -8.07 4.93 3.05
CA TRP A 116 -6.72 4.72 3.54
C TRP A 116 -5.67 4.69 2.42
N SER A 117 -6.08 4.49 1.18
CA SER A 117 -5.16 4.43 0.04
C SER A 117 -4.43 5.75 -0.20
N TYR A 118 -5.08 6.90 0.02
CA TYR A 118 -4.46 8.23 -0.14
C TYR A 118 -3.28 8.47 0.83
N PRO A 119 -3.44 8.35 2.16
CA PRO A 119 -2.33 8.52 3.07
C PRO A 119 -1.24 7.46 2.88
N ILE A 120 -1.57 6.23 2.45
CA ILE A 120 -0.58 5.20 2.11
C ILE A 120 0.33 5.67 0.95
N VAL A 121 -0.25 6.17 -0.14
CA VAL A 121 0.53 6.68 -1.29
C VAL A 121 1.37 7.90 -0.89
N LEU A 122 0.82 8.78 -0.05
CA LEU A 122 1.55 9.92 0.49
C LEU A 122 2.76 9.47 1.33
N LEU A 123 2.58 8.46 2.19
CA LEU A 123 3.65 7.91 3.02
C LEU A 123 4.76 7.30 2.16
N LEU A 124 4.43 6.59 1.08
CA LEU A 124 5.42 6.08 0.12
C LEU A 124 6.24 7.22 -0.49
N ALA A 125 5.58 8.29 -0.94
CA ALA A 125 6.27 9.45 -1.52
C ALA A 125 7.18 10.15 -0.48
N VAL A 126 6.68 10.36 0.75
CA VAL A 126 7.45 10.98 1.83
C VAL A 126 8.62 10.08 2.27
N GLY A 127 8.41 8.77 2.38
CA GLY A 127 9.43 7.77 2.70
C GLY A 127 10.57 7.81 1.69
N THR A 128 10.22 7.78 0.40
CA THR A 128 11.15 7.92 -0.73
C THR A 128 11.94 9.23 -0.68
N MET A 129 11.25 10.35 -0.43
CA MET A 129 11.92 11.65 -0.32
C MET A 129 12.92 11.68 0.84
N ARG A 130 12.56 11.10 1.99
CA ARG A 130 13.46 11.05 3.16
C ARG A 130 14.67 10.17 2.90
N HIS A 131 14.48 9.01 2.25
CA HIS A 131 15.59 8.15 1.80
C HIS A 131 16.53 8.90 0.85
N ALA A 132 15.99 9.51 -0.22
CA ALA A 132 16.79 10.25 -1.19
C ALA A 132 17.59 11.41 -0.55
N ARG A 133 17.01 12.08 0.46
CA ARG A 133 17.70 13.12 1.23
C ARG A 133 18.84 12.54 2.08
N ARG A 134 18.64 11.41 2.76
CA ARG A 134 19.68 10.74 3.56
C ARG A 134 20.85 10.32 2.67
N VAL A 135 20.58 9.64 1.56
CA VAL A 135 21.60 9.25 0.57
C VAL A 135 22.35 10.46 0.04
N ARG A 136 21.67 11.55 -0.32
CA ARG A 136 22.34 12.79 -0.79
C ARG A 136 23.22 13.42 0.28
N SER A 137 22.80 13.39 1.55
CA SER A 137 23.53 14.05 2.64
C SER A 137 24.68 13.20 3.22
N ARG A 138 24.53 11.87 3.26
CA ARG A 138 25.45 10.94 3.94
C ARG A 138 26.22 10.05 2.98
N GLY A 139 25.82 9.98 1.71
CA GLY A 139 26.36 9.05 0.70
C GLY A 139 25.71 7.67 0.72
N TRP A 140 25.02 7.30 1.81
CA TRP A 140 24.40 5.98 1.99
C TRP A 140 23.16 6.06 2.90
N ASP A 141 22.33 5.04 2.83
CA ASP A 141 21.17 4.79 3.70
C ASP A 141 20.87 3.29 3.69
N LEU A 142 20.61 2.68 4.85
CA LEU A 142 20.38 1.23 4.92
C LEU A 142 19.01 0.88 4.37
N ASP A 143 18.97 -0.23 3.64
CA ASP A 143 17.72 -0.80 3.17
C ASP A 143 17.02 -1.62 4.25
N TRP A 144 17.76 -2.53 4.87
CA TRP A 144 17.25 -3.51 5.80
C TRP A 144 17.99 -3.46 7.14
N SER A 145 17.28 -3.71 8.23
CA SER A 145 17.79 -3.62 9.61
C SER A 145 18.94 -4.60 9.91
N ARG A 146 19.09 -5.65 9.09
CA ARG A 146 20.16 -6.66 9.20
C ARG A 146 21.29 -6.49 8.16
N GLN A 147 21.34 -5.38 7.44
CA GLN A 147 22.47 -5.09 6.55
C GLN A 147 23.68 -4.62 7.36
N ASP A 148 24.85 -5.18 7.06
CA ASP A 148 26.12 -4.69 7.59
C ASP A 148 26.48 -3.37 6.86
N PRO A 149 26.63 -2.23 7.56
CA PRO A 149 26.98 -0.96 6.93
C PRO A 149 28.32 -0.97 6.17
N THR A 150 29.14 -2.00 6.37
CA THR A 150 30.46 -2.14 5.76
C THR A 150 30.49 -2.99 4.48
N LEU A 151 29.39 -3.68 4.15
CA LEU A 151 29.29 -4.51 2.95
C LEU A 151 28.55 -3.76 1.82
N PRO A 152 29.09 -3.74 0.58
CA PRO A 152 28.47 -3.05 -0.55
C PRO A 152 27.17 -3.70 -1.04
#